data_AF-A0A976DLH6-F1
#
_entry.id   AF-A0A976DLH6-F1
#
_cell.length_a   1.000
_cell.length_b   1.000
_cell.length_c   1.000
_cell.angle_alpha   90.00
_cell.angle_beta   90.00
_cell.angle_gamma   90.00
#
_symmetry.space_group_name_H-M   'P 1'
#
loop_
_entity.id
_entity.type
_entity.pdbx_description
1 polymer ?
#
loop_
_entity_poly.entity_id
_entity_poly.type
_entity_poly.pdbx_seq_one_letter_code
_entity_poly.pdbx_strand_id
1 'polypeptide(L)'
;MRLDDVDWAAKPWKAISDDDLGAALAVPSMLTMDEARLYYWLAARAEGLGAVIDLGTHRGGSAARLLAGLATSASAAPLYTYDRFVTPEGEGDMLTQVQTALAPWGARVTCVKGDIARQAWTGGAVEILSVDAAKSPTTADRIAAEFFPALEPFQSVLIQQDFLHAKQPWLPVQMAALADCFQLVARAGNVCAVFIPTAKVTADHLEDARTEGLTDKELLARLEEAAQRFSPALPAQRFADQRAMVLANPGVRDAWRMRR
;
A
#
# COMPACT_ATOMS: atom_id res chain seq x y z
N MET A 1 16.28 6.40 3.79
CA MET A 1 16.46 6.33 2.32
C MET A 1 16.41 7.73 1.73
N ARG A 2 17.39 8.20 0.95
CA ARG A 2 17.28 9.47 0.19
C ARG A 2 16.35 9.28 -1.03
N LEU A 3 15.09 9.71 -0.88
CA LEU A 3 14.02 9.52 -1.87
C LEU A 3 13.84 10.72 -2.81
N ASP A 4 14.34 11.88 -2.39
CA ASP A 4 14.33 13.16 -3.10
C ASP A 4 15.22 13.18 -4.34
N ASP A 5 16.32 12.43 -4.32
CA ASP A 5 17.28 12.34 -5.44
C ASP A 5 16.92 11.27 -6.50
N VAL A 6 15.78 10.58 -6.33
CA VAL A 6 15.37 9.49 -7.23
C VAL A 6 14.67 10.05 -8.47
N ASP A 7 15.19 9.71 -9.66
CA ASP A 7 14.43 9.86 -10.90
C ASP A 7 13.35 8.76 -11.00
N TRP A 8 12.17 9.05 -10.45
CA TRP A 8 11.04 8.14 -10.45
C TRP A 8 10.45 7.89 -11.85
N ALA A 9 10.62 8.84 -12.78
CA ALA A 9 10.13 8.70 -14.14
C ALA A 9 10.93 7.65 -14.93
N ALA A 10 12.23 7.50 -14.63
CA ALA A 10 13.06 6.43 -15.17
C ALA A 10 12.64 5.03 -14.72
N LYS A 11 11.83 4.92 -13.65
CA LYS A 11 11.39 3.65 -13.04
C LYS A 11 12.58 2.72 -12.76
N PRO A 12 13.51 3.10 -11.88
CA PRO A 12 14.79 2.40 -11.69
C PRO A 12 14.62 0.93 -11.28
N TRP A 13 13.50 0.56 -10.64
CA TRP A 13 13.19 -0.83 -10.32
C TRP A 13 13.03 -1.73 -11.55
N LYS A 14 12.86 -1.18 -12.76
CA LYS A 14 12.84 -1.98 -13.99
C LYS A 14 14.17 -2.69 -14.28
N ALA A 15 15.26 -2.23 -13.70
CA ALA A 15 16.57 -2.88 -13.81
C ALA A 15 16.70 -4.13 -12.92
N ILE A 16 15.78 -4.34 -11.96
CA ILE A 16 15.77 -5.53 -11.11
C ILE A 16 15.42 -6.75 -11.96
N SER A 17 16.27 -7.75 -11.90
CA SER A 17 16.12 -9.03 -12.58
C SER A 17 15.33 -10.03 -11.74
N ASP A 18 14.96 -11.15 -12.34
CA ASP A 18 14.30 -12.24 -11.63
C ASP A 18 15.29 -12.94 -10.66
N ASP A 19 16.59 -12.91 -11.00
CA ASP A 19 17.66 -13.41 -10.12
C ASP A 19 17.79 -12.59 -8.83
N ASP A 20 17.62 -11.25 -8.92
CA ASP A 20 17.61 -10.38 -7.73
C ASP A 20 16.47 -10.73 -6.77
N LEU A 21 15.29 -11.04 -7.32
CA LEU A 21 14.13 -11.44 -6.51
C LEU A 21 14.32 -12.83 -5.89
N GLY A 22 15.03 -13.74 -6.57
CA GLY A 22 15.44 -15.03 -6.06
C GLY A 22 14.31 -15.83 -5.41
N ALA A 23 14.52 -16.25 -4.16
CA ALA A 23 13.55 -17.05 -3.41
C ALA A 23 12.18 -16.37 -3.24
N ALA A 24 12.08 -15.04 -3.35
CA ALA A 24 10.80 -14.34 -3.21
C ALA A 24 9.83 -14.66 -4.36
N LEU A 25 10.34 -15.03 -5.54
CA LEU A 25 9.49 -15.45 -6.67
C LEU A 25 8.75 -16.76 -6.40
N ALA A 26 9.27 -17.62 -5.53
CA ALA A 26 8.61 -18.87 -5.15
C ALA A 26 7.40 -18.63 -4.22
N VAL A 27 7.32 -17.47 -3.57
CA VAL A 27 6.19 -17.11 -2.70
C VAL A 27 5.04 -16.56 -3.55
N PRO A 28 3.85 -17.19 -3.53
CA PRO A 28 2.71 -16.78 -4.34
C PRO A 28 2.29 -15.33 -4.10
N SER A 29 2.00 -14.61 -5.18
CA SER A 29 1.60 -13.20 -5.13
C SER A 29 0.62 -12.87 -6.25
N MET A 30 -0.21 -11.86 -6.03
CA MET A 30 -1.03 -11.21 -7.06
C MET A 30 -0.36 -9.96 -7.66
N LEU A 31 0.82 -9.59 -7.16
CA LEU A 31 1.59 -8.49 -7.72
C LEU A 31 2.01 -8.82 -9.15
N THR A 32 1.89 -7.83 -10.03
CA THR A 32 2.57 -7.85 -11.32
C THR A 32 4.10 -7.84 -11.11
N MET A 33 4.86 -8.22 -12.14
CA MET A 33 6.32 -8.18 -12.03
C MET A 33 6.86 -6.74 -11.83
N ASP A 34 6.21 -5.74 -12.41
CA ASP A 34 6.58 -4.32 -12.20
C ASP A 34 6.42 -3.91 -10.73
N GLU A 35 5.31 -4.32 -10.09
CA GLU A 35 5.07 -4.10 -8.66
C GLU A 35 6.05 -4.93 -7.79
N ALA A 36 6.30 -6.18 -8.14
CA ALA A 36 7.23 -7.03 -7.40
C ALA A 36 8.65 -6.45 -7.36
N ARG A 37 9.13 -5.94 -8.50
CA ARG A 37 10.43 -5.28 -8.62
C ARG A 37 10.47 -3.96 -7.85
N LEU A 38 9.39 -3.17 -7.87
CA LEU A 38 9.28 -1.95 -7.07
C LEU A 38 9.43 -2.26 -5.57
N TYR A 39 8.73 -3.28 -5.07
CA TYR A 39 8.77 -3.66 -3.65
C TYR A 39 10.21 -4.04 -3.24
N TYR A 40 10.85 -4.90 -4.03
CA TYR A 40 12.25 -5.28 -3.80
C TYR A 40 13.16 -4.05 -3.84
N TRP A 41 13.05 -3.21 -4.87
CA TRP A 41 13.94 -2.08 -5.09
C TRP A 41 13.86 -1.05 -3.96
N LEU A 42 12.66 -0.74 -3.46
CA LEU A 42 12.48 0.16 -2.33
C LEU A 42 13.11 -0.42 -1.06
N ALA A 43 12.88 -1.70 -0.79
CA ALA A 43 13.42 -2.37 0.39
C ALA A 43 14.95 -2.53 0.36
N ALA A 44 15.54 -2.77 -0.81
CA ALA A 44 16.99 -2.83 -1.01
C ALA A 44 17.69 -1.49 -0.70
N ARG A 45 16.93 -0.39 -0.68
CA ARG A 45 17.42 0.97 -0.39
C ARG A 45 17.03 1.46 1.01
N ALA A 46 16.43 0.60 1.83
CA ALA A 46 16.14 0.94 3.21
C ALA A 46 17.44 1.24 3.98
N GLU A 47 17.40 2.28 4.79
CA GLU A 47 18.53 2.76 5.61
C GLU A 47 18.37 2.37 7.09
N GLY A 48 17.22 1.84 7.49
CA GLY A 48 16.95 1.44 8.86
C GLY A 48 16.43 2.57 9.73
N LEU A 49 15.73 3.53 9.12
CA LEU A 49 15.16 4.71 9.80
C LEU A 49 13.85 4.38 10.54
N GLY A 50 13.27 3.21 10.26
CA GLY A 50 12.03 2.75 10.85
C GLY A 50 11.72 1.32 10.42
N ALA A 51 10.54 0.83 10.84
CA ALA A 51 10.06 -0.49 10.42
C ALA A 51 9.61 -0.49 8.95
N VAL A 52 9.65 -1.67 8.34
CA VAL A 52 8.93 -1.95 7.09
C VAL A 52 7.61 -2.62 7.44
N ILE A 53 6.51 -2.12 6.89
CA ILE A 53 5.17 -2.60 7.19
C ILE A 53 4.47 -3.02 5.89
N ASP A 54 3.90 -4.22 5.89
CA ASP A 54 3.07 -4.76 4.81
C ASP A 54 1.67 -5.08 5.32
N LEU A 55 0.67 -4.35 4.84
CA LEU A 55 -0.72 -4.42 5.29
C LEU A 55 -1.58 -5.16 4.26
N GLY A 56 -1.87 -6.44 4.50
CA GLY A 56 -2.67 -7.30 3.62
C GLY A 56 -1.82 -8.25 2.75
N THR A 57 -0.94 -9.04 3.36
CA THR A 57 0.02 -9.87 2.63
C THR A 57 -0.58 -11.11 1.96
N HIS A 58 -1.77 -11.52 2.38
CA HIS A 58 -2.46 -12.72 1.93
C HIS A 58 -1.59 -13.98 2.05
N ARG A 59 -0.92 -14.40 0.96
CA ARG A 59 -0.02 -15.59 0.93
C ARG A 59 1.45 -15.26 1.22
N GLY A 60 1.78 -14.02 1.57
CA GLY A 60 3.14 -13.57 1.92
C GLY A 60 3.95 -13.00 0.75
N GLY A 61 3.35 -12.89 -0.44
CA GLY A 61 4.06 -12.52 -1.66
C GLY A 61 4.73 -11.14 -1.60
N SER A 62 3.99 -10.11 -1.21
CA SER A 62 4.50 -8.75 -1.02
C SER A 62 5.59 -8.71 0.05
N ALA A 63 5.35 -9.32 1.20
CA ALA A 63 6.31 -9.42 2.30
C ALA A 63 7.62 -10.08 1.84
N ALA A 64 7.56 -11.17 1.06
CA ALA A 64 8.76 -11.85 0.55
C ALA A 64 9.61 -10.94 -0.35
N ARG A 65 8.99 -10.10 -1.18
CA ARG A 65 9.70 -9.17 -2.08
C ARG A 65 10.36 -8.03 -1.29
N LEU A 66 9.68 -7.51 -0.26
CA LEU A 66 10.27 -6.55 0.67
C LEU A 66 11.44 -7.19 1.45
N LEU A 67 11.26 -8.42 1.96
CA LEU A 67 12.32 -9.13 2.71
C LEU A 67 13.54 -9.45 1.84
N ALA A 68 13.35 -9.83 0.58
CA ALA A 68 14.44 -10.05 -0.37
C ALA A 68 15.24 -8.76 -0.62
N GLY A 69 14.57 -7.62 -0.78
CA GLY A 69 15.25 -6.32 -0.86
C GLY A 69 15.98 -5.98 0.44
N LEU A 70 15.31 -6.10 1.60
CA LEU A 70 15.93 -5.84 2.90
C LEU A 70 17.19 -6.69 3.14
N ALA A 71 17.21 -7.93 2.64
CA ALA A 71 18.36 -8.82 2.76
C ALA A 71 19.61 -8.32 2.00
N THR A 72 19.45 -7.49 0.97
CA THR A 72 20.55 -6.85 0.24
C THR A 72 20.84 -5.42 0.71
N SER A 73 19.94 -4.83 1.49
CA SER A 73 20.15 -3.52 2.12
C SER A 73 21.15 -3.60 3.28
N ALA A 74 21.75 -2.46 3.62
CA ALA A 74 22.53 -2.33 4.86
C ALA A 74 21.66 -2.26 6.13
N SER A 75 20.33 -2.18 5.96
CA SER A 75 19.37 -2.03 7.03
C SER A 75 19.13 -3.34 7.78
N ALA A 76 18.98 -3.23 9.11
CA ALA A 76 18.48 -4.28 9.99
C ALA A 76 16.99 -4.07 10.34
N ALA A 77 16.28 -3.21 9.60
CA ALA A 77 14.88 -2.89 9.86
C ALA A 77 14.03 -4.17 9.96
N PRO A 78 13.18 -4.29 11.00
CA PRO A 78 12.20 -5.36 11.07
C PRO A 78 11.10 -5.13 10.03
N LEU A 79 10.57 -6.22 9.49
CA LEU A 79 9.35 -6.23 8.71
C LEU A 79 8.18 -6.76 9.54
N TYR A 80 7.08 -6.01 9.57
CA TYR A 80 5.81 -6.48 10.13
C TYR A 80 4.83 -6.69 9.00
N THR A 81 4.30 -7.90 8.90
CA THR A 81 3.29 -8.24 7.89
C THR A 81 1.96 -8.56 8.58
N TYR A 82 0.96 -7.75 8.28
CA TYR A 82 -0.37 -7.80 8.89
C TYR A 82 -1.35 -8.47 7.93
N ASP A 83 -2.08 -9.45 8.44
CA ASP A 83 -3.20 -10.07 7.73
C ASP A 83 -4.11 -10.81 8.72
N ARG A 84 -5.31 -11.17 8.28
CA ARG A 84 -6.14 -12.13 9.01
C ARG A 84 -5.58 -13.55 8.89
N PHE A 85 -4.76 -13.80 7.86
CA PHE A 85 -4.20 -15.09 7.50
C PHE A 85 -5.28 -16.16 7.38
N VAL A 86 -6.34 -15.85 6.65
CA VAL A 86 -7.44 -16.78 6.37
C VAL A 86 -7.40 -17.23 4.92
N THR A 87 -7.79 -18.48 4.65
CA THR A 87 -7.85 -18.99 3.27
C THR A 87 -8.77 -18.12 2.41
N PRO A 88 -8.64 -18.13 1.07
CA PRO A 88 -9.52 -17.36 0.20
C PRO A 88 -11.01 -17.60 0.42
N GLU A 89 -11.38 -18.81 0.86
CA GLU A 89 -12.74 -19.22 1.21
C GLU A 89 -13.18 -18.66 2.58
N GLY A 90 -12.24 -18.17 3.39
CA GLY A 90 -12.47 -17.59 4.72
C GLY A 90 -12.55 -18.59 5.85
N GLU A 91 -12.33 -19.88 5.59
CA GLU A 91 -12.60 -20.97 6.54
C GLU A 91 -11.34 -21.55 7.18
N GLY A 92 -10.17 -21.44 6.54
CA GLY A 92 -8.91 -22.00 7.04
C GLY A 92 -7.92 -20.96 7.56
N ASP A 93 -6.98 -21.40 8.40
CA ASP A 93 -5.84 -20.60 8.86
C ASP A 93 -4.62 -20.81 7.94
N MET A 94 -4.06 -19.73 7.42
CA MET A 94 -2.87 -19.73 6.56
C MET A 94 -1.61 -19.23 7.26
N LEU A 95 -1.64 -18.86 8.55
CA LEU A 95 -0.50 -18.23 9.21
C LEU A 95 0.76 -19.10 9.14
N THR A 96 0.64 -20.39 9.47
CA THR A 96 1.76 -21.33 9.41
C THR A 96 2.32 -21.49 7.99
N GLN A 97 1.44 -21.47 6.98
CA GLN A 97 1.83 -21.58 5.57
C GLN A 97 2.62 -20.34 5.14
N VAL A 98 2.16 -19.15 5.53
CA VAL A 98 2.87 -17.89 5.25
C VAL A 98 4.20 -17.84 6.00
N GLN A 99 4.23 -18.19 7.29
CA GLN A 99 5.48 -18.27 8.06
C GLN A 99 6.48 -19.24 7.43
N THR A 100 6.02 -20.37 6.92
CA THR A 100 6.85 -21.35 6.20
C THR A 100 7.39 -20.76 4.90
N ALA A 101 6.55 -20.06 4.13
CA ALA A 101 6.97 -19.40 2.90
C ALA A 101 7.98 -18.28 3.13
N LEU A 102 7.90 -17.60 4.28
CA LEU A 102 8.81 -16.51 4.67
C LEU A 102 10.02 -16.97 5.50
N ALA A 103 10.11 -18.26 5.81
CA ALA A 103 11.20 -18.84 6.61
C ALA A 103 12.62 -18.50 6.12
N PRO A 104 12.89 -18.34 4.79
CA PRO A 104 14.21 -17.91 4.31
C PRO A 104 14.71 -16.59 4.91
N TRP A 105 13.81 -15.72 5.39
CA TRP A 105 14.15 -14.41 5.99
C TRP A 105 13.78 -14.32 7.48
N GLY A 106 13.44 -15.45 8.11
CA GLY A 106 12.64 -15.55 9.35
C GLY A 106 12.92 -14.52 10.45
N ALA A 107 14.19 -14.31 10.84
CA ALA A 107 14.54 -13.40 11.94
C ALA A 107 14.18 -11.92 11.67
N ARG A 108 13.88 -11.54 10.43
CA ARG A 108 13.53 -10.17 10.03
C ARG A 108 12.03 -9.93 9.91
N VAL A 109 11.17 -10.95 10.07
CA VAL A 109 9.73 -10.82 9.86
C VAL A 109 8.91 -11.20 11.08
N THR A 110 7.93 -10.36 11.40
CA THR A 110 6.87 -10.66 12.35
C THR A 110 5.53 -10.69 11.62
N CYS A 111 4.88 -11.86 11.61
CA CYS A 111 3.50 -12.00 11.12
C CYS A 111 2.52 -11.59 12.22
N VAL A 112 1.76 -10.51 11.99
CA VAL A 112 0.78 -9.99 12.94
C VAL A 112 -0.61 -10.41 12.50
N LYS A 113 -1.14 -11.46 13.13
CA LYS A 113 -2.45 -12.01 12.80
C LYS A 113 -3.57 -11.19 13.42
N GLY A 114 -4.52 -10.75 12.60
CA GLY A 114 -5.77 -10.18 13.07
C GLY A 114 -6.45 -9.27 12.06
N ASP A 115 -7.57 -8.69 12.47
CA ASP A 115 -8.25 -7.68 11.68
C ASP A 115 -7.48 -6.37 11.73
N ILE A 116 -6.98 -5.90 10.57
CA ILE A 116 -6.11 -4.73 10.49
C ILE A 116 -6.78 -3.46 11.02
N ALA A 117 -8.09 -3.33 10.84
CA ALA A 117 -8.87 -2.20 11.33
C ALA A 117 -8.95 -2.14 12.88
N ARG A 118 -8.39 -3.14 13.57
CA ARG A 118 -8.33 -3.26 15.03
C ARG A 118 -6.90 -3.34 15.56
N GLN A 119 -5.90 -3.22 14.68
CA GLN A 119 -4.49 -3.24 15.09
C GLN A 119 -4.03 -1.85 15.49
N ALA A 120 -3.06 -1.81 16.41
CA ALA A 120 -2.38 -0.59 16.79
C ALA A 120 -0.89 -0.72 16.47
N TRP A 121 -0.30 0.34 15.94
CA TRP A 121 1.11 0.47 15.68
C TRP A 121 1.80 1.18 16.85
N THR A 122 2.76 0.49 17.46
CA THR A 122 3.55 1.01 18.59
C THR A 122 5.04 1.01 18.32
N GLY A 123 5.47 0.59 17.12
CA GLY A 123 6.88 0.34 16.79
C GLY A 123 7.68 1.55 16.32
N GLY A 124 7.19 2.78 16.54
CA GLY A 124 7.90 4.01 16.20
C GLY A 124 7.80 4.40 14.72
N ALA A 125 8.88 4.93 14.13
CA ALA A 125 8.88 5.37 12.74
C ALA A 125 8.71 4.20 11.75
N VAL A 126 8.09 4.49 10.60
CA VAL A 126 7.87 3.53 9.52
C VAL A 126 8.63 4.01 8.28
N GLU A 127 9.61 3.27 7.80
CA GLU A 127 10.40 3.63 6.61
C GLU A 127 9.68 3.25 5.31
N ILE A 128 9.00 2.11 5.29
CA ILE A 128 8.23 1.66 4.12
C ILE A 128 6.87 1.17 4.62
N LEU A 129 5.79 1.74 4.09
CA LEU A 129 4.42 1.31 4.35
C LEU A 129 3.77 0.83 3.05
N SER A 130 3.48 -0.47 2.96
CA SER A 130 2.69 -1.07 1.89
C SER A 130 1.25 -1.29 2.35
N VAL A 131 0.29 -0.72 1.64
CA VAL A 131 -1.14 -0.81 1.94
C VAL A 131 -1.87 -1.54 0.82
N ASP A 132 -2.34 -2.76 1.09
CA ASP A 132 -3.23 -3.52 0.20
C ASP A 132 -4.56 -3.89 0.90
N ALA A 133 -4.63 -3.82 2.23
CA ALA A 133 -5.81 -4.20 3.00
C ALA A 133 -6.97 -3.18 2.97
N ALA A 134 -6.82 -2.01 2.35
CA ALA A 134 -7.78 -0.90 2.38
C ALA A 134 -9.02 -1.11 1.48
N LYS A 135 -9.72 -2.25 1.67
CA LYS A 135 -10.83 -2.72 0.82
C LYS A 135 -12.20 -2.09 1.13
N SER A 136 -12.26 -1.09 2.02
CA SER A 136 -13.43 -0.24 2.29
C SER A 136 -12.99 1.13 2.85
N PRO A 137 -13.84 2.18 2.81
CA PRO A 137 -13.54 3.48 3.41
C PRO A 137 -13.21 3.38 4.90
N THR A 138 -13.99 2.62 5.67
CA THR A 138 -13.73 2.39 7.09
C THR A 138 -12.34 1.81 7.32
N THR A 139 -11.94 0.78 6.57
CA THR A 139 -10.61 0.19 6.72
C THR A 139 -9.51 1.13 6.23
N ALA A 140 -9.73 1.88 5.14
CA ALA A 140 -8.78 2.85 4.62
C ALA A 140 -8.52 3.98 5.62
N ASP A 141 -9.57 4.56 6.21
CA ASP A 141 -9.46 5.62 7.22
C ASP A 141 -8.80 5.11 8.50
N ARG A 142 -9.09 3.87 8.93
CA ARG A 142 -8.41 3.26 10.09
C ARG A 142 -6.92 3.02 9.84
N ILE A 143 -6.56 2.52 8.66
CA ILE A 143 -5.15 2.35 8.28
C ILE A 143 -4.44 3.70 8.24
N ALA A 144 -5.05 4.72 7.62
CA ALA A 144 -4.47 6.05 7.57
C ALA A 144 -4.27 6.63 8.97
N ALA A 145 -5.30 6.55 9.82
CA ALA A 145 -5.24 7.07 11.19
C ALA A 145 -4.16 6.41 12.04
N GLU A 146 -3.96 5.09 11.87
CA GLU A 146 -3.01 4.33 12.67
C GLU A 146 -1.56 4.46 12.16
N PHE A 147 -1.35 4.33 10.85
CA PHE A 147 -0.01 4.13 10.29
C PHE A 147 0.58 5.39 9.65
N PHE A 148 -0.23 6.32 9.13
CA PHE A 148 0.31 7.50 8.42
C PHE A 148 1.04 8.48 9.35
N PRO A 149 0.63 8.70 10.62
CA PRO A 149 1.39 9.50 11.56
C PRO A 149 2.80 8.96 11.86
N ALA A 150 3.07 7.68 11.59
CA ALA A 150 4.39 7.09 11.78
C ALA A 150 5.32 7.26 10.56
N LEU A 151 4.81 7.81 9.45
CA LEU A 151 5.63 8.15 8.30
C LEU A 151 6.39 9.45 8.57
N GLU A 152 7.68 9.46 8.23
CA GLU A 152 8.59 10.58 8.40
C GLU A 152 8.81 11.29 7.05
N PRO A 153 8.66 12.63 6.99
CA PRO A 153 8.82 13.39 5.76
C PRO A 153 10.15 13.10 5.06
N PHE A 154 10.08 12.81 3.76
CA PHE A 154 11.20 12.49 2.86
C PHE A 154 12.06 11.27 3.25
N GLN A 155 11.76 10.61 4.35
CA GLN A 155 12.48 9.43 4.85
C GLN A 155 11.66 8.16 4.68
N SER A 156 10.34 8.29 4.63
CA SER A 156 9.42 7.18 4.43
C SER A 156 8.88 7.10 3.00
N VAL A 157 8.34 5.95 2.62
CA VAL A 157 7.58 5.78 1.39
C VAL A 157 6.28 5.03 1.66
N LEU A 158 5.20 5.49 1.03
CA LEU A 158 3.90 4.83 1.03
C LEU A 158 3.66 4.16 -0.33
N ILE A 159 3.39 2.87 -0.32
CA ILE A 159 2.95 2.09 -1.47
C ILE A 159 1.46 1.82 -1.29
N GLN A 160 0.63 2.40 -2.14
CA GLN A 160 -0.83 2.20 -2.17
C GLN A 160 -1.18 1.21 -3.28
N GLN A 161 -1.39 -0.06 -2.92
CA GLN A 161 -1.92 -1.05 -3.84
C GLN A 161 -3.39 -0.78 -4.15
N ASP A 162 -3.81 -1.22 -5.33
CA ASP A 162 -5.18 -1.00 -5.82
C ASP A 162 -5.65 0.47 -5.87
N PHE A 163 -4.76 1.45 -5.74
CA PHE A 163 -5.08 2.88 -5.80
C PHE A 163 -5.93 3.27 -7.00
N LEU A 164 -5.65 2.68 -8.17
CA LEU A 164 -6.40 2.89 -9.42
C LEU A 164 -7.38 1.76 -9.74
N HIS A 165 -7.65 0.87 -8.80
CA HIS A 165 -8.62 -0.20 -8.99
C HIS A 165 -10.04 0.37 -8.96
N ALA A 166 -10.88 -0.04 -9.92
CA ALA A 166 -12.23 0.50 -10.09
C ALA A 166 -13.11 0.40 -8.83
N LYS A 167 -12.88 -0.64 -8.01
CA LYS A 167 -13.68 -0.91 -6.80
C LYS A 167 -13.18 -0.21 -5.53
N GLN A 168 -12.16 0.66 -5.62
CA GLN A 168 -11.57 1.34 -4.46
C GLN A 168 -11.46 2.86 -4.67
N PRO A 169 -12.57 3.54 -5.04
CA PRO A 169 -12.59 4.97 -5.34
C PRO A 169 -12.23 5.87 -4.14
N TRP A 170 -12.32 5.36 -2.90
CA TRP A 170 -11.96 6.11 -1.70
C TRP A 170 -10.45 6.34 -1.57
N LEU A 171 -9.59 5.50 -2.17
CA LEU A 171 -8.14 5.67 -2.02
C LEU A 171 -7.64 6.96 -2.71
N PRO A 172 -8.00 7.25 -3.98
CA PRO A 172 -7.64 8.54 -4.57
C PRO A 172 -8.28 9.73 -3.88
N VAL A 173 -9.51 9.58 -3.38
CA VAL A 173 -10.19 10.64 -2.64
C VAL A 173 -9.43 10.98 -1.35
N GLN A 174 -9.05 9.98 -0.56
CA GLN A 174 -8.28 10.17 0.66
C GLN A 174 -6.91 10.80 0.38
N MET A 175 -6.19 10.30 -0.62
CA MET A 175 -4.86 10.83 -0.96
C MET A 175 -4.90 12.22 -1.60
N ALA A 176 -6.00 12.59 -2.29
CA ALA A 176 -6.17 13.95 -2.80
C ALA A 176 -6.37 14.96 -1.67
N ALA A 177 -7.11 14.58 -0.63
CA ALA A 177 -7.28 15.41 0.58
C ALA A 177 -5.98 15.51 1.41
N LEU A 178 -5.15 14.46 1.41
CA LEU A 178 -3.84 14.45 2.10
C LEU A 178 -2.70 15.03 1.26
N ALA A 179 -2.99 15.72 0.16
CA ALA A 179 -1.96 16.03 -0.83
C ALA A 179 -1.03 17.20 -0.47
N ASP A 180 -1.27 17.87 0.67
CA ASP A 180 -0.29 18.76 1.30
C ASP A 180 0.73 17.98 2.16
N CYS A 181 0.40 16.74 2.51
CA CYS A 181 1.27 15.82 3.24
C CYS A 181 1.99 14.82 2.34
N PHE A 182 1.49 14.57 1.12
CA PHE A 182 2.04 13.53 0.24
C PHE A 182 2.22 14.01 -1.19
N GLN A 183 3.34 13.60 -1.77
CA GLN A 183 3.63 13.73 -3.19
C GLN A 183 3.54 12.36 -3.88
N LEU A 184 2.71 12.26 -4.91
CA LEU A 184 2.74 11.13 -5.84
C LEU A 184 4.04 11.17 -6.64
N VAL A 185 4.81 10.09 -6.61
CA VAL A 185 6.11 10.02 -7.30
C VAL A 185 6.16 8.96 -8.40
N ALA A 186 5.40 7.88 -8.26
CA ALA A 186 5.43 6.79 -9.22
C ALA A 186 4.12 6.02 -9.30
N ARG A 187 4.00 5.29 -10.41
CA ARG A 187 3.04 4.21 -10.61
C ARG A 187 3.79 2.96 -11.04
N ALA A 188 3.57 1.86 -10.33
CA ALA A 188 4.01 0.53 -10.76
C ALA A 188 2.80 -0.28 -11.20
N GLY A 189 2.98 -1.07 -12.25
CA GLY A 189 1.92 -1.88 -12.82
C GLY A 189 0.71 -1.04 -13.25
N ASN A 190 -0.47 -1.60 -13.03
CA ASN A 190 -1.73 -0.99 -13.48
C ASN A 190 -2.41 -0.18 -12.41
N VAL A 191 -2.28 -0.59 -11.14
CA VAL A 191 -3.12 -0.08 -10.06
C VAL A 191 -2.35 0.44 -8.85
N CYS A 192 -1.04 0.18 -8.75
CA CYS A 192 -0.22 0.60 -7.63
C CYS A 192 0.34 2.02 -7.81
N ALA A 193 0.18 2.86 -6.79
CA ALA A 193 0.75 4.21 -6.71
C ALA A 193 1.73 4.32 -5.54
N VAL A 194 2.76 5.16 -5.71
CA VAL A 194 3.80 5.38 -4.71
C VAL A 194 3.82 6.85 -4.33
N PHE A 195 3.83 7.10 -3.02
CA PHE A 195 3.82 8.43 -2.44
C PHE A 195 5.00 8.62 -1.49
N ILE A 196 5.57 9.82 -1.49
CA ILE A 196 6.52 10.28 -0.47
C ILE A 196 5.77 11.25 0.44
N PRO A 197 5.80 11.08 1.77
CA PRO A 197 5.33 12.10 2.69
C PRO A 197 6.27 13.31 2.63
N THR A 198 5.70 14.50 2.42
CA THR A 198 6.39 15.79 2.38
C THR A 198 6.19 16.59 3.66
N ALA A 199 5.18 16.23 4.46
CA ALA A 199 4.90 16.81 5.76
C ALA A 199 4.37 15.74 6.73
N LYS A 200 4.40 16.04 8.02
CA LYS A 200 3.88 15.13 9.05
C LYS A 200 2.34 15.09 8.98
N VAL A 201 1.78 13.89 8.94
CA VAL A 201 0.33 13.70 8.98
C VAL A 201 -0.17 13.92 10.42
N THR A 202 -1.20 14.76 10.57
CA THR A 202 -1.80 15.12 11.86
C THR A 202 -3.22 14.57 11.95
N ALA A 203 -3.82 14.64 13.14
CA ALA A 203 -5.22 14.25 13.32
C ALA A 203 -6.17 15.08 12.46
N ASP A 204 -5.91 16.39 12.31
CA ASP A 204 -6.74 17.29 11.49
C ASP A 204 -6.68 16.88 10.00
N HIS A 205 -5.47 16.62 9.47
CA HIS A 205 -5.31 16.11 8.10
C HIS A 205 -6.11 14.82 7.87
N LEU A 206 -6.12 13.91 8.86
CA LEU A 206 -6.81 12.64 8.78
C LEU A 206 -8.33 12.79 8.86
N GLU A 207 -8.84 13.72 9.66
CA GLU A 207 -10.26 14.03 9.72
C GLU A 207 -10.76 14.63 8.40
N ASP A 208 -10.01 15.58 7.82
CA ASP A 208 -10.34 16.18 6.52
C ASP A 208 -10.35 15.16 5.37
N ALA A 209 -9.41 14.21 5.44
CA ALA A 209 -9.24 13.15 4.45
C ALA A 209 -10.19 11.95 4.62
N ARG A 210 -11.01 11.94 5.66
CA ARG A 210 -11.90 10.83 5.98
C ARG A 210 -12.87 10.55 4.82
N THR A 211 -13.04 9.28 4.51
CA THR A 211 -13.90 8.81 3.39
C THR A 211 -15.08 7.96 3.83
N GLU A 212 -15.03 7.43 5.06
CA GLU A 212 -16.16 6.82 5.74
C GLU A 212 -17.29 7.84 5.92
N GLY A 213 -18.52 7.42 5.61
CA GLY A 213 -19.70 8.26 5.74
C GLY A 213 -20.02 9.11 4.50
N LEU A 214 -19.12 9.22 3.52
CA LEU A 214 -19.41 9.94 2.28
C LEU A 214 -20.55 9.28 1.49
N THR A 215 -21.54 10.09 1.14
CA THR A 215 -22.60 9.73 0.19
C THR A 215 -22.01 9.46 -1.20
N ASP A 216 -22.76 8.78 -2.09
CA ASP A 216 -22.31 8.59 -3.49
C ASP A 216 -21.99 9.93 -4.16
N LYS A 217 -22.81 10.96 -3.89
CA LYS A 217 -22.63 12.30 -4.47
C LYS A 217 -21.32 12.94 -4.01
N GLU A 218 -21.03 12.90 -2.71
CA GLU A 218 -19.79 13.47 -2.16
C GLU A 218 -18.56 12.70 -2.62
N LEU A 219 -18.62 11.36 -2.60
CA LEU A 219 -17.54 10.51 -3.08
C LEU A 219 -17.22 10.79 -4.54
N LEU A 220 -18.24 10.92 -5.40
CA LEU A 220 -18.07 11.24 -6.82
C LEU A 220 -17.50 12.64 -7.05
N ALA A 221 -17.93 13.63 -6.26
CA ALA A 221 -17.40 14.99 -6.35
C ALA A 221 -15.91 15.04 -5.97
N ARG A 222 -15.54 14.43 -4.84
CA ARG A 222 -14.12 14.36 -4.43
C ARG A 222 -13.29 13.48 -5.37
N LEU A 223 -13.88 12.44 -5.98
CA LEU A 223 -13.18 11.61 -6.95
C LEU A 223 -12.86 12.39 -8.23
N GLU A 224 -13.71 13.32 -8.64
CA GLU A 224 -13.43 14.23 -9.75
C GLU A 224 -12.25 15.16 -9.41
N GLU A 225 -12.19 15.72 -8.20
CA GLU A 225 -11.06 16.50 -7.71
C GLU A 225 -9.76 15.67 -7.70
N ALA A 226 -9.84 14.43 -7.21
CA ALA A 226 -8.71 13.49 -7.23
C ALA A 226 -8.26 13.19 -8.67
N ALA A 227 -9.20 12.99 -9.60
CA ALA A 227 -8.91 12.76 -11.01
C ALA A 227 -8.19 13.97 -11.62
N GLN A 228 -8.65 15.20 -11.38
CA GLN A 228 -8.00 16.41 -11.85
C GLN A 228 -6.58 16.54 -11.31
N ARG A 229 -6.38 16.21 -10.03
CA ARG A 229 -5.06 16.28 -9.38
C ARG A 229 -4.08 15.25 -9.93
N PHE A 230 -4.51 14.00 -10.10
CA PHE A 230 -3.60 12.89 -10.38
C PHE A 230 -3.52 12.51 -11.86
N SER A 231 -4.48 12.88 -12.72
CA SER A 231 -4.45 12.55 -14.15
C SER A 231 -3.26 13.10 -14.95
N PRO A 232 -2.54 14.17 -14.52
CA PRO A 232 -1.28 14.52 -15.18
C PRO A 232 -0.21 13.41 -15.10
N ALA A 233 -0.25 12.57 -14.06
CA ALA A 233 0.73 11.51 -13.82
C ALA A 233 0.14 10.08 -13.92
N LEU A 234 -1.17 9.93 -13.76
CA LEU A 234 -1.88 8.65 -13.76
C LEU A 234 -2.92 8.59 -14.89
N PRO A 235 -3.30 7.39 -15.40
CA PRO A 235 -4.23 7.30 -16.51
C PRO A 235 -5.65 7.76 -16.14
N ALA A 236 -6.13 8.83 -16.77
CA ALA A 236 -7.47 9.40 -16.53
C ALA A 236 -8.61 8.36 -16.61
N GLN A 237 -8.48 7.38 -17.51
CA GLN A 237 -9.46 6.29 -17.67
C GLN A 237 -9.71 5.51 -16.37
N ARG A 238 -8.71 5.38 -15.49
CA ARG A 238 -8.87 4.65 -14.22
C ARG A 238 -9.83 5.34 -13.27
N PHE A 239 -9.81 6.68 -13.22
CA PHE A 239 -10.77 7.46 -12.43
C PHE A 239 -12.17 7.37 -13.04
N ALA A 240 -12.27 7.34 -14.38
CA ALA A 240 -13.54 7.11 -15.05
C ALA A 240 -14.13 5.72 -14.73
N ASP A 241 -13.29 4.68 -14.68
CA ASP A 241 -13.70 3.32 -14.29
C ASP A 241 -14.19 3.28 -12.82
N GLN A 242 -13.50 4.00 -11.92
CA GLN A 242 -13.91 4.14 -10.51
C GLN A 242 -15.26 4.86 -10.38
N ARG A 243 -15.45 5.95 -11.11
CA ARG A 243 -16.73 6.67 -11.17
C ARG A 243 -17.86 5.77 -11.69
N ALA A 244 -17.62 5.03 -12.76
CA ALA A 244 -18.59 4.08 -13.30
C ALA A 244 -18.95 2.99 -12.26
N MET A 245 -17.96 2.50 -11.52
CA MET A 245 -18.17 1.50 -10.47
C MET A 245 -19.06 2.01 -9.33
N VAL A 246 -18.85 3.24 -8.87
CA VAL A 246 -19.70 3.87 -7.84
C VAL A 246 -21.13 4.00 -8.34
N LEU A 247 -21.32 4.51 -9.56
CA LEU A 247 -22.65 4.69 -10.16
C LEU A 247 -23.40 3.36 -10.35
N ALA A 248 -22.69 2.29 -10.69
CA ALA A 248 -23.26 0.96 -10.84
C ALA A 248 -23.61 0.28 -9.49
N ASN A 249 -23.05 0.76 -8.39
CA ASN A 249 -23.16 0.14 -7.06
C ASN A 249 -23.53 1.17 -5.97
N PRO A 250 -24.72 1.79 -6.06
CA PRO A 250 -25.10 2.87 -5.15
C PRO A 250 -25.08 2.42 -3.69
N GLY A 251 -24.45 3.22 -2.83
CA GLY A 251 -24.30 2.94 -1.39
C GLY A 251 -23.39 1.76 -1.02
N VAL A 252 -22.84 1.01 -1.97
CA VAL A 252 -21.91 -0.09 -1.68
C VAL A 252 -20.51 0.48 -1.45
N ARG A 253 -19.86 0.08 -0.35
CA ARG A 253 -18.54 0.59 0.07
C ARG A 253 -17.53 -0.51 0.44
N ASP A 254 -17.87 -1.76 0.20
CA ASP A 254 -16.94 -2.88 0.30
C ASP A 254 -16.53 -3.30 -1.11
N ALA A 255 -15.23 -3.27 -1.39
CA ALA A 255 -14.72 -3.57 -2.74
C ALA A 255 -15.15 -4.96 -3.24
N TRP A 256 -15.24 -5.95 -2.36
CA TRP A 256 -15.67 -7.30 -2.72
C TRP A 256 -17.18 -7.43 -2.99
N ARG A 257 -18.00 -6.47 -2.54
CA ARG A 257 -19.46 -6.45 -2.78
C ARG A 257 -19.85 -5.72 -4.05
N MET A 258 -18.99 -4.84 -4.58
CA MET A 258 -19.26 -4.13 -5.84
C MET A 258 -19.26 -5.10 -7.02
N ARG A 259 -20.32 -5.05 -7.83
CA ARG A 259 -20.54 -5.87 -9.03
C ARG A 259 -20.09 -5.10 -10.27
N ARG A 260 -19.47 -5.82 -11.20
CA ARG A 260 -19.14 -5.32 -12.54
C ARG A 260 -20.37 -5.37 -13.43
#